data_AF-A0A7X9ACG9-F1
#
_entry.id   AF-A0A7X9ACG9-F1
#
_cell.length_a   1.000
_cell.length_b   1.000
_cell.length_c   1.000
_cell.angle_alpha   90.00
_cell.angle_beta   90.00
_cell.angle_gamma   90.00
#
_symmetry.space_group_name_H-M   'P 1'
#
loop_
_entity.id
_entity.type
_entity.pdbx_description
1 polymer ?
#
loop_
_entity_poly.entity_id
_entity_poly.type
_entity_poly.pdbx_seq_one_letter_code
_entity_poly.pdbx_strand_id
1 'polypeptide(L)'
;AKGTAGERCTTSTQFIVGASDEEDREILGAVNHLYQNLGLDRSFFSAYQRGLGDSSIPGEKASQSVIQPDLFDISHSSGPLVREHRLYQAEWLLRVYGFSLEELCFSEDGNLSLLTDPKLTWARANTGLFPLSVNRASEQELLRVPGIGPVWAKRIIALRRQGRIGSLHNLRLPVNSLPYLIR
;
A
#
# COMPACT_ATOMS: atom_id res chain seq x y z
N ALA A 1 12.20 -26.79 8.35
CA ALA A 1 13.01 -26.73 9.59
C ALA A 1 12.12 -27.15 10.76
N LYS A 2 12.57 -28.06 11.64
CA LYS A 2 11.81 -28.43 12.84
C LYS A 2 11.92 -27.28 13.84
N GLY A 3 10.82 -26.54 14.05
CA GLY A 3 10.74 -25.52 15.09
C GLY A 3 10.79 -26.18 16.46
N THR A 4 11.60 -25.64 17.37
CA THR A 4 11.61 -26.11 18.76
C THR A 4 10.38 -25.58 19.51
N ALA A 5 9.94 -26.31 20.54
CA ALA A 5 8.78 -25.93 21.32
C ALA A 5 9.01 -24.57 21.99
N GLY A 6 8.24 -23.54 21.58
CA GLY A 6 8.33 -22.18 22.11
C GLY A 6 8.85 -21.14 21.11
N GLU A 7 9.36 -21.54 19.94
CA GLU A 7 9.75 -20.59 18.89
C GLU A 7 8.54 -20.12 18.08
N ARG A 8 8.42 -18.81 17.92
CA ARG A 8 7.40 -18.21 17.05
C ARG A 8 7.69 -18.59 15.60
N CYS A 9 6.91 -19.51 15.05
CA CYS A 9 6.98 -19.86 13.64
C CYS A 9 6.37 -18.72 12.84
N THR A 10 7.14 -18.14 11.92
CA THR A 10 6.65 -17.13 10.98
C THR A 10 6.31 -17.77 9.65
N THR A 11 5.14 -17.45 9.11
CA THR A 11 4.66 -17.97 7.83
C THR A 11 4.75 -16.89 6.76
N SER A 12 5.36 -17.21 5.63
CA SER A 12 5.46 -16.29 4.48
C SER A 12 5.11 -16.98 3.18
N THR A 13 4.68 -16.20 2.19
CA THR A 13 4.38 -16.66 0.84
C THR A 13 4.97 -15.72 -0.21
N GLN A 14 5.13 -16.19 -1.44
CA GLN A 14 5.58 -15.39 -2.57
C GLN A 14 4.63 -15.55 -3.76
N PHE A 15 4.20 -14.42 -4.31
CA PHE A 15 3.40 -14.31 -5.52
C PHE A 15 4.28 -13.87 -6.68
N ILE A 16 4.12 -14.53 -7.82
CA ILE A 16 4.69 -14.09 -9.10
C ILE A 16 3.59 -13.35 -9.86
N VAL A 17 3.83 -12.08 -10.19
CA VAL A 17 2.82 -11.15 -10.70
C VAL A 17 3.12 -10.77 -12.14
N GLY A 18 2.11 -10.82 -13.00
CA GLY A 18 2.17 -10.59 -14.44
C GLY A 18 2.49 -11.84 -15.25
N ALA A 19 2.35 -13.03 -14.67
CA ALA A 19 2.55 -14.30 -15.37
C ALA A 19 1.28 -14.73 -16.14
N SER A 20 0.11 -14.46 -15.56
CA SER A 20 -1.21 -14.67 -16.16
C SER A 20 -1.93 -13.32 -16.34
N ASP A 21 -3.23 -13.37 -16.60
CA ASP A 21 -4.15 -12.25 -16.72
C ASP A 21 -4.79 -11.86 -15.39
N GLU A 22 -4.15 -12.19 -14.27
CA GLU A 22 -4.69 -11.92 -12.94
C GLU A 22 -4.81 -10.42 -12.64
N GLU A 23 -5.88 -10.03 -11.97
CA GLU A 23 -6.13 -8.66 -11.54
C GLU A 23 -5.48 -8.37 -10.17
N ASP A 24 -5.07 -7.13 -9.93
CA ASP A 24 -4.53 -6.74 -8.61
C ASP A 24 -5.55 -6.96 -7.48
N ARG A 25 -6.85 -6.78 -7.78
CA ARG A 25 -7.94 -7.07 -6.83
C ARG A 25 -7.96 -8.53 -6.40
N GLU A 26 -7.76 -9.45 -7.32
CA GLU A 26 -7.75 -10.89 -7.04
C GLU A 26 -6.52 -11.26 -6.20
N ILE A 27 -5.35 -10.76 -6.57
CA ILE A 27 -4.10 -10.97 -5.82
C ILE A 27 -4.26 -10.47 -4.38
N LEU A 28 -4.72 -9.23 -4.20
CA LEU A 28 -4.88 -8.64 -2.87
C LEU A 28 -6.01 -9.31 -2.07
N GLY A 29 -7.06 -9.76 -2.74
CA GLY A 29 -8.11 -10.57 -2.12
C GLY A 29 -7.58 -11.89 -1.58
N ALA A 30 -6.76 -12.60 -2.37
CA ALA A 30 -6.10 -13.83 -1.93
C ALA A 30 -5.16 -13.55 -0.75
N VAL A 31 -4.30 -12.52 -0.85
CA VAL A 31 -3.39 -12.12 0.23
C VAL A 31 -4.15 -11.79 1.51
N ASN A 32 -5.22 -11.00 1.43
CA ASN A 32 -6.06 -10.68 2.58
C ASN A 32 -6.68 -11.94 3.20
N HIS A 33 -7.16 -12.87 2.38
CA HIS A 33 -7.67 -14.16 2.86
C HIS A 33 -6.61 -14.98 3.60
N LEU A 34 -5.37 -15.05 3.08
CA LEU A 34 -4.25 -15.75 3.73
C LEU A 34 -3.93 -15.12 5.10
N TYR A 35 -3.96 -13.79 5.20
CA TYR A 35 -3.77 -13.09 6.47
C TYR A 35 -4.85 -13.42 7.50
N GLN A 36 -6.12 -13.33 7.10
CA GLN A 36 -7.25 -13.49 8.03
C GLN A 36 -7.47 -14.94 8.46
N ASN A 37 -7.26 -15.91 7.56
CA ASN A 37 -7.68 -17.30 7.78
C ASN A 37 -6.52 -18.27 8.01
N LEU A 38 -5.31 -17.95 7.57
CA LEU A 38 -4.17 -18.87 7.60
C LEU A 38 -2.97 -18.35 8.41
N GLY A 39 -3.12 -17.20 9.09
CA GLY A 39 -2.09 -16.67 9.99
C GLY A 39 -0.79 -16.31 9.27
N LEU A 40 -0.88 -15.86 8.01
CA LEU A 40 0.27 -15.38 7.27
C LEU A 40 0.92 -14.18 7.98
N ASP A 41 2.25 -14.10 8.04
CA ASP A 41 2.95 -12.94 8.63
C ASP A 41 3.39 -11.93 7.57
N ARG A 42 3.77 -12.43 6.38
CA ARG A 42 4.28 -11.64 5.25
C ARG A 42 3.95 -12.26 3.89
N SER A 43 3.59 -11.42 2.94
CA SER A 43 3.56 -11.74 1.52
C SER A 43 4.68 -11.02 0.77
N PHE A 44 5.30 -11.70 -0.19
CA PHE A 44 6.22 -11.12 -1.14
C PHE A 44 5.63 -11.15 -2.54
N PHE A 45 5.86 -10.10 -3.31
CA PHE A 45 5.53 -10.00 -4.73
C PHE A 45 6.81 -9.93 -5.54
N SER A 46 6.82 -10.56 -6.70
CA SER A 46 7.89 -10.45 -7.68
C SER A 46 7.29 -10.41 -9.07
N ALA A 47 7.69 -9.42 -9.87
CA ALA A 47 7.27 -9.33 -11.26
C ALA A 47 7.78 -10.52 -12.09
N TYR A 48 6.89 -11.11 -12.88
CA TYR A 48 7.20 -12.19 -13.81
C TYR A 48 8.27 -11.75 -14.82
N GLN A 49 9.34 -12.54 -14.92
CA GLN A 49 10.43 -12.34 -15.86
C GLN A 49 10.24 -13.26 -17.07
N ARG A 50 10.19 -12.67 -18.26
CA ARG A 50 9.96 -13.36 -19.53
C ARG A 50 11.18 -14.15 -20.02
N GLY A 51 10.96 -15.02 -20.99
CA GLY A 51 12.00 -15.66 -21.80
C GLY A 51 12.31 -17.11 -21.43
N LEU A 52 11.74 -17.61 -20.33
CA LEU A 52 11.89 -19.01 -19.89
C LEU A 52 10.55 -19.76 -19.83
N GLY A 53 9.41 -19.06 -19.97
CA GLY A 53 8.08 -19.65 -19.93
C GLY A 53 7.61 -20.17 -21.30
N ASP A 54 6.48 -20.87 -21.27
CA ASP A 54 5.77 -21.27 -22.48
C ASP A 54 5.21 -20.03 -23.19
N SER A 55 5.46 -19.89 -24.50
CA SER A 55 5.04 -18.73 -25.29
C SER A 55 3.51 -18.51 -25.34
N SER A 56 2.73 -19.51 -24.93
CA SER A 56 1.28 -19.43 -24.83
C SER A 56 0.77 -18.66 -23.61
N ILE A 57 1.56 -18.49 -22.54
CA ILE A 57 1.09 -17.83 -21.31
C ILE A 57 1.00 -16.30 -21.50
N PRO A 58 0.03 -15.62 -20.86
CA PRO A 58 -0.17 -14.17 -21.00
C PRO A 58 1.10 -13.34 -20.73
N GLY A 59 1.85 -13.69 -19.67
CA GLY A 59 3.07 -12.99 -19.28
C GLY A 59 4.16 -13.00 -20.36
N GLU A 60 4.25 -14.07 -21.16
CA GLU A 60 5.19 -14.16 -22.29
C GLU A 60 4.75 -13.37 -23.52
N LYS A 61 3.50 -12.90 -23.58
CA LYS A 61 2.96 -12.09 -24.68
C LYS A 61 2.91 -10.60 -24.36
N ALA A 62 2.98 -10.23 -23.08
CA ALA A 62 2.88 -8.85 -22.64
C ALA A 62 4.02 -7.97 -23.17
N SER A 63 3.67 -6.88 -23.87
CA SER A 63 4.60 -5.86 -24.33
C SER A 63 5.15 -5.05 -23.14
N GLN A 64 6.21 -5.55 -22.50
CA GLN A 64 6.80 -4.91 -21.32
C GLN A 64 7.84 -3.86 -21.74
N SER A 65 7.51 -2.58 -21.55
CA SER A 65 8.52 -1.53 -21.47
C SER A 65 9.15 -1.60 -20.08
N VAL A 66 10.35 -2.19 -19.99
CA VAL A 66 11.15 -2.23 -18.76
C VAL A 66 11.76 -0.86 -18.53
N ILE A 67 10.95 0.10 -18.12
CA ILE A 67 11.48 1.33 -17.51
C ILE A 67 11.66 1.01 -16.04
N GLN A 68 12.92 0.89 -15.62
CA GLN A 68 13.27 0.81 -14.20
C GLN A 68 12.76 2.09 -13.53
N PRO A 69 11.82 2.02 -12.58
CA PRO A 69 11.49 3.19 -11.79
C PRO A 69 12.71 3.56 -10.95
N ASP A 70 13.13 4.82 -11.05
CA ASP A 70 13.92 5.41 -9.98
C ASP A 70 13.11 5.25 -8.69
N LEU A 71 13.73 4.74 -7.62
CA LEU A 71 13.10 4.49 -6.32
C LEU A 71 12.41 5.76 -5.74
N PHE A 72 12.73 6.94 -6.28
CA PHE A 72 12.14 8.22 -5.91
C PHE A 72 11.28 8.90 -6.98
N ASP A 73 11.24 8.40 -8.22
CA ASP A 73 10.41 8.96 -9.30
C ASP A 73 9.73 7.88 -10.17
N ILE A 74 8.48 7.59 -9.82
CA ILE A 74 7.61 6.60 -10.48
C ILE A 74 6.69 7.30 -11.50
N SER A 75 6.78 8.63 -11.67
CA SER A 75 5.81 9.41 -12.45
C SER A 75 5.77 9.06 -13.95
N HIS A 76 6.82 8.39 -14.46
CA HIS A 76 6.96 7.99 -15.86
C HIS A 76 7.21 6.49 -16.08
N SER A 77 7.14 5.67 -15.03
CA SER A 77 7.39 4.22 -15.15
C SER A 77 6.08 3.45 -15.22
N SER A 78 5.89 2.67 -16.28
CA SER A 78 4.68 1.89 -16.57
C SER A 78 4.98 0.39 -16.72
N GLY A 79 6.02 -0.08 -16.04
CA GLY A 79 6.51 -1.46 -16.14
C GLY A 79 6.04 -2.40 -15.01
N PRO A 80 6.32 -3.71 -15.15
CA PRO A 80 5.99 -4.74 -14.15
C PRO A 80 6.49 -4.44 -12.73
N LEU A 81 7.65 -3.79 -12.60
CA LEU A 81 8.21 -3.39 -11.30
C LEU A 81 7.35 -2.36 -10.57
N VAL A 82 6.66 -1.49 -11.32
CA VAL A 82 5.73 -0.51 -10.73
C VAL A 82 4.48 -1.20 -10.21
N ARG A 83 3.96 -2.18 -10.96
CA ARG A 83 2.83 -3.02 -10.52
C ARG A 83 3.19 -3.77 -9.22
N GLU A 84 4.36 -4.40 -9.18
CA GLU A 84 4.89 -5.05 -7.96
C GLU A 84 4.94 -4.07 -6.78
N HIS A 85 5.51 -2.89 -6.98
CA HIS A 85 5.57 -1.87 -5.92
C HIS A 85 4.18 -1.42 -5.46
N ARG A 86 3.21 -1.26 -6.37
CA ARG A 86 1.82 -0.90 -6.03
C ARG A 86 1.14 -1.97 -5.18
N LEU A 87 1.37 -3.24 -5.48
CA LEU A 87 0.87 -4.35 -4.66
C LEU A 87 1.45 -4.34 -3.25
N TYR A 88 2.75 -4.08 -3.10
CA TYR A 88 3.35 -3.90 -1.76
C TYR A 88 2.75 -2.71 -1.00
N GLN A 89 2.54 -1.58 -1.68
CA GLN A 89 1.92 -0.41 -1.04
C GLN A 89 0.49 -0.73 -0.58
N ALA A 90 -0.32 -1.36 -1.42
CA ALA A 90 -1.70 -1.73 -1.11
C ALA A 90 -1.79 -2.78 0.00
N GLU A 91 -0.97 -3.84 -0.05
CA GLU A 91 -0.89 -4.84 1.01
C GLU A 91 -0.52 -4.21 2.37
N TRP A 92 0.42 -3.28 2.36
CA TRP A 92 0.81 -2.57 3.58
C TRP A 92 -0.34 -1.72 4.14
N LEU A 93 -1.19 -1.15 3.28
CA LEU A 93 -2.41 -0.47 3.74
C LEU A 93 -3.36 -1.43 4.45
N LEU A 94 -3.56 -2.63 3.90
CA LEU A 94 -4.40 -3.66 4.53
C LEU A 94 -3.85 -4.05 5.91
N ARG A 95 -2.56 -4.42 5.96
CA ARG A 95 -1.95 -5.01 7.16
C ARG A 95 -1.64 -4.02 8.27
N VAL A 96 -1.17 -2.81 7.91
CA VAL A 96 -0.62 -1.86 8.89
C VAL A 96 -1.51 -0.64 9.09
N TYR A 97 -2.20 -0.19 8.04
CA TYR A 97 -3.11 0.96 8.14
C TYR A 97 -4.57 0.55 8.42
N GLY A 98 -4.88 -0.75 8.42
CA GLY A 98 -6.23 -1.24 8.70
C GLY A 98 -7.24 -0.89 7.60
N PHE A 99 -6.78 -0.76 6.36
CA PHE A 99 -7.68 -0.67 5.21
C PHE A 99 -8.37 -2.02 4.99
N SER A 100 -9.62 -1.98 4.58
CA SER A 100 -10.31 -3.12 3.99
C SER A 100 -10.03 -3.20 2.48
N LEU A 101 -10.29 -4.35 1.88
CA LEU A 101 -10.10 -4.54 0.44
C LEU A 101 -11.03 -3.64 -0.36
N GLU A 102 -12.24 -3.43 0.15
CA GLU A 102 -13.30 -2.60 -0.45
C GLU A 102 -12.95 -1.11 -0.44
N GLU A 103 -12.04 -0.69 0.45
CA GLU A 103 -11.53 0.67 0.47
C GLU A 103 -10.43 0.89 -0.58
N LEU A 104 -9.84 -0.15 -1.17
CA LEU A 104 -8.85 0.06 -2.22
C LEU A 104 -9.53 0.45 -3.54
N CYS A 105 -9.03 1.51 -4.17
CA CYS A 105 -9.55 1.99 -5.44
C CYS A 105 -8.90 1.22 -6.60
N PHE A 106 -9.68 0.35 -7.23
CA PHE A 106 -9.32 -0.36 -8.46
C PHE A 106 -9.95 0.32 -9.68
N SER A 107 -9.25 0.25 -10.81
CA SER A 107 -9.78 0.64 -12.12
C SER A 107 -10.80 -0.39 -12.63
N GLU A 108 -11.42 -0.11 -13.78
CA GLU A 108 -12.41 -1.02 -14.40
C GLU A 108 -11.82 -2.38 -14.80
N ASP A 109 -10.51 -2.43 -15.07
CA ASP A 109 -9.74 -3.64 -15.36
C ASP A 109 -9.27 -4.38 -14.08
N GLY A 110 -9.78 -3.99 -12.91
CA GLY A 110 -9.47 -4.64 -11.64
C GLY A 110 -8.08 -4.32 -11.07
N ASN A 111 -7.30 -3.47 -11.73
CA ASN A 111 -5.92 -3.16 -11.35
C ASN A 111 -5.78 -1.85 -10.57
N LEU A 112 -4.68 -1.73 -9.83
CA LEU A 112 -4.31 -0.49 -9.16
C LEU A 112 -3.74 0.52 -10.16
N SER A 113 -3.86 1.81 -9.85
CA SER A 113 -3.20 2.85 -10.64
C SER A 113 -1.67 2.70 -10.57
N LEU A 114 -1.03 2.49 -11.73
CA LEU A 114 0.43 2.50 -11.80
C LEU A 114 1.02 3.89 -11.53
N LEU A 115 0.27 4.96 -11.83
CA LEU A 115 0.75 6.33 -11.73
C LEU A 115 0.56 6.94 -10.33
N THR A 116 -0.47 6.53 -9.61
CA THR A 116 -0.83 7.15 -8.32
C THR A 116 -0.74 6.13 -7.18
N ASP A 117 -0.12 6.54 -6.08
CA ASP A 117 -0.08 5.77 -4.82
C ASP A 117 -1.50 5.37 -4.36
N PRO A 118 -1.74 4.11 -3.92
CA PRO A 118 -3.07 3.65 -3.53
C PRO A 118 -3.73 4.47 -2.42
N LYS A 119 -2.95 4.95 -1.43
CA LYS A 119 -3.47 5.77 -0.33
C LYS A 119 -3.89 7.15 -0.80
N LEU A 120 -3.08 7.75 -1.67
CA LEU A 120 -3.40 9.03 -2.30
C LEU A 120 -4.64 8.90 -3.20
N THR A 121 -4.74 7.83 -4.00
CA THR A 121 -5.92 7.54 -4.82
C THR A 121 -7.17 7.46 -3.97
N TRP A 122 -7.13 6.71 -2.86
CA TRP A 122 -8.23 6.64 -1.91
C TRP A 122 -8.60 8.00 -1.31
N ALA A 123 -7.61 8.80 -0.90
CA ALA A 123 -7.88 10.11 -0.31
C ALA A 123 -8.50 11.09 -1.31
N ARG A 124 -8.13 11.00 -2.59
CA ARG A 124 -8.75 11.76 -3.69
C ARG A 124 -10.17 11.31 -4.00
N ALA A 125 -10.48 10.03 -3.84
CA ALA A 125 -11.85 9.53 -3.97
C ALA A 125 -12.73 9.92 -2.77
N ASN A 126 -12.13 10.19 -1.61
CA ASN A 126 -12.83 10.48 -0.34
C ASN A 126 -12.58 11.90 0.17
N THR A 127 -12.67 12.91 -0.70
CA THR A 127 -12.40 14.31 -0.34
C THR A 127 -13.29 14.84 0.79
N GLY A 128 -14.52 14.33 0.93
CA GLY A 128 -15.45 14.71 1.99
C GLY A 128 -14.99 14.36 3.41
N LEU A 129 -13.98 13.50 3.58
CA LEU A 129 -13.38 13.17 4.88
C LEU A 129 -12.30 14.16 5.30
N PHE A 130 -11.86 15.03 4.39
CA PHE A 130 -10.76 15.96 4.60
C PHE A 130 -11.22 17.41 4.50
N PRO A 131 -10.53 18.36 5.17
CA PRO A 131 -9.36 18.13 6.02
C PRO A 131 -9.72 17.65 7.43
N LEU A 132 -8.82 16.89 8.03
CA LEU A 132 -8.96 16.39 9.41
C LEU A 132 -8.30 17.35 10.41
N SER A 133 -8.94 17.60 11.56
CA SER A 133 -8.34 18.39 12.64
C SER A 133 -7.26 17.58 13.36
N VAL A 134 -6.01 18.05 13.32
CA VAL A 134 -4.88 17.39 14.00
C VAL A 134 -5.01 17.38 15.51
N ASN A 135 -5.92 18.14 16.12
CA ASN A 135 -6.19 18.07 17.55
C ASN A 135 -7.34 17.11 17.90
N ARG A 136 -8.19 16.73 16.93
CA ARG A 136 -9.40 15.93 17.19
C ARG A 136 -9.40 14.55 16.54
N ALA A 137 -8.86 14.42 15.32
CA ALA A 137 -8.89 13.19 14.53
C ALA A 137 -8.22 12.03 15.28
N SER A 138 -8.87 10.89 15.38
CA SER A 138 -8.32 9.66 15.94
C SER A 138 -7.02 9.22 15.24
N GLU A 139 -6.27 8.30 15.86
CA GLU A 139 -5.07 7.73 15.24
C GLU A 139 -5.41 7.05 13.90
N GLN A 140 -6.56 6.37 13.83
CA GLN A 140 -7.04 5.70 12.62
C GLN A 140 -7.41 6.69 11.51
N GLU A 141 -8.06 7.81 11.85
CA GLU A 141 -8.34 8.87 10.86
C GLU A 141 -7.04 9.53 10.35
N LEU A 142 -6.07 9.77 11.24
CA LEU A 142 -4.75 10.28 10.82
C LEU A 142 -4.02 9.29 9.89
N LEU A 143 -4.16 7.99 10.14
CA LEU A 143 -3.64 6.95 9.26
C LEU A 143 -4.28 6.97 7.87
N ARG A 144 -5.41 7.66 7.67
CA ARG A 144 -6.00 7.84 6.34
C ARG A 144 -5.40 9.00 5.53
N VAL A 145 -4.68 9.91 6.19
CA VAL A 145 -4.07 11.08 5.53
C VAL A 145 -2.87 10.66 4.65
N PRO A 146 -2.81 11.07 3.36
CA PRO A 146 -1.64 10.85 2.50
C PRO A 146 -0.35 11.37 3.14
N GLY A 147 0.71 10.56 3.11
CA GLY A 147 2.01 10.90 3.72
C GLY A 147 2.09 10.71 5.24
N ILE A 148 0.98 10.52 5.96
CA ILE A 148 1.01 10.22 7.41
C ILE A 148 1.02 8.72 7.63
N GLY A 149 2.15 8.20 8.12
CA GLY A 149 2.27 6.80 8.55
C GLY A 149 2.06 6.58 10.06
N PRO A 150 2.13 5.33 10.55
CA PRO A 150 1.92 5.01 11.96
C PRO A 150 2.82 5.77 12.92
N VAL A 151 4.09 5.99 12.55
CA VAL A 151 5.03 6.79 13.36
C VAL A 151 4.52 8.23 13.50
N TRP A 152 4.06 8.83 12.41
CA TRP A 152 3.55 10.20 12.41
C TRP A 152 2.21 10.32 13.13
N ALA A 153 1.28 9.38 12.91
CA ALA A 153 0.01 9.34 13.61
C ALA A 153 0.22 9.26 15.13
N LYS A 154 1.05 8.33 15.60
CA LYS A 154 1.42 8.20 17.02
C LYS A 154 2.09 9.45 17.57
N ARG A 155 2.98 10.08 16.80
CA ARG A 155 3.64 11.34 17.20
C ARG A 155 2.61 12.45 17.41
N ILE A 156 1.64 12.60 16.51
CA ILE A 156 0.58 13.61 16.65
C ILE A 156 -0.23 13.34 17.94
N ILE A 157 -0.65 12.10 18.16
CA ILE A 157 -1.38 11.71 19.38
C ILE A 157 -0.57 12.00 20.65
N ALA A 158 0.73 11.67 20.66
CA ALA A 158 1.60 11.93 21.79
C ALA A 158 1.75 13.43 22.08
N LEU A 159 1.89 14.26 21.04
CA LEU A 159 2.01 15.71 21.20
C LEU A 159 0.74 16.34 21.75
N ARG A 160 -0.46 15.87 21.37
CA ARG A 160 -1.73 16.34 21.94
C ARG A 160 -1.81 16.20 23.46
N ARG A 161 -1.20 15.14 24.00
CA ARG A 161 -1.16 14.89 25.45
C ARG A 161 -0.29 15.89 26.20
N GLN A 162 0.68 16.50 25.52
CA GLN A 162 1.57 17.52 26.08
C GLN A 162 0.98 18.93 25.97
N GLY A 163 0.01 19.12 25.07
CA GLY A 163 -0.68 20.38 24.88
C GLY A 163 -1.35 20.45 23.51
N ARG A 164 -2.21 21.45 23.32
CA ARG A 164 -2.90 21.64 22.05
C ARG A 164 -1.90 22.04 20.96
N ILE A 165 -1.97 21.38 19.80
CA ILE A 165 -1.10 21.69 18.67
C ILE A 165 -1.51 23.03 18.08
N GLY A 166 -0.64 24.04 18.25
CA GLY A 166 -0.89 25.41 17.82
C GLY A 166 -0.61 25.68 16.33
N SER A 167 0.35 24.97 15.75
CA SER A 167 0.81 25.15 14.36
C SER A 167 1.20 23.82 13.74
N LEU A 168 0.79 23.58 12.48
CA LEU A 168 1.18 22.41 11.70
C LEU A 168 2.67 22.41 11.35
N HIS A 169 3.29 23.59 11.19
CA HIS A 169 4.72 23.71 10.86
C HIS A 169 5.62 23.11 11.94
N ASN A 170 5.22 23.19 13.21
CA ASN A 170 5.98 22.64 14.33
C ASN A 170 6.04 21.10 14.30
N LEU A 171 5.09 20.47 13.61
CA LEU A 171 5.04 19.02 13.47
C LEU A 171 6.05 18.49 12.44
N ARG A 172 6.55 19.35 11.52
CA ARG A 172 7.42 18.94 10.40
C ARG A 172 6.83 17.78 9.58
N LEU A 173 5.53 17.85 9.31
CA LEU A 173 4.83 16.83 8.52
C LEU A 173 5.31 16.81 7.07
N PRO A 174 5.20 15.66 6.37
CA PRO A 174 5.42 15.60 4.94
C PRO A 174 4.54 16.61 4.20
N VAL A 175 5.11 17.33 3.22
CA VAL A 175 4.43 18.42 2.51
C VAL A 175 3.11 17.96 1.89
N ASN A 176 3.09 16.73 1.34
CA ASN A 176 1.92 16.14 0.69
C ASN A 176 0.73 15.89 1.65
N SER A 177 0.96 15.90 2.97
CA SER A 177 -0.09 15.70 3.98
C SER A 177 -0.81 16.99 4.38
N LEU A 178 -0.19 18.15 4.17
CA LEU A 178 -0.71 19.44 4.63
C LEU A 178 -2.09 19.82 4.05
N PRO A 179 -2.41 19.55 2.76
CA PRO A 179 -3.73 19.86 2.22
C PRO A 179 -4.88 19.11 2.91
N TYR A 180 -4.59 18.01 3.59
CA TYR A 180 -5.55 17.11 4.21
C TYR A 180 -5.74 17.35 5.71
N LEU A 181 -5.06 18.35 6.27
CA LEU A 181 -5.00 18.60 7.71
C LEU A 181 -5.32 20.06 8.03
N ILE A 182 -6.10 20.25 9.08
CA ILE A 182 -6.34 21.53 9.74
C ILE A 182 -5.98 21.43 11.21
N ARG A 183 -5.93 22.57 11.89
CA ARG A 183 -5.59 22.62 13.31
C ARG A 183 -6.66 21.99 14.21
#